data_AF-A0AB37AA86-F1
#
_entry.id   AF-A0AB37AA86-F1
#
_cell.length_a   1.000
_cell.length_b   1.000
_cell.length_c   1.000
_cell.angle_alpha   90.00
_cell.angle_beta   90.00
_cell.angle_gamma   90.00
#
_symmetry.space_group_name_H-M   'P 1'
#
loop_
_entity.id
_entity.type
_entity.pdbx_description
1 polymer ?
#
loop_
_entity_poly.entity_id
_entity_poly.type
_entity_poly.pdbx_seq_one_letter_code
_entity_poly.pdbx_strand_id
1 'polypeptide(L)'
;VNRLSFRNLRIDNFKLITWLQIFIIAITPNFIFFQSANATTVAGEGWSVTKKLVQGATTFYDGAKNVVLNGKNYAATGAAAITPTASQVSKMIVRTGAVVAVDLAIKALIGSVDYVMDPANNEVIYKVPGENPAPTNCKLNYSDCPPTINNLWRNSGLQATFFFTPQAACDNIATVTKTQLTSMVQQNATNYRCYIVDTKGVSNSYVVSASINPKYDPNAPPAPDTSQTKRLGYDAVAARIMSDAIAEKPEGKAYVSSVADTALEQDEQRQIVPANDIVQQLNSSQAIPTSNTAQGQAVPQTNPDDPTAPKPLPTDITLNFPVFCEWAPTVCQAAQAAIDFPKTVAD
;
A
#
# COMPACT_ATOMS: atom_id res chain seq x y z
N VAL A 1 -26.40 -64.41 -30.23
CA VAL A 1 -25.02 -63.98 -30.56
C VAL A 1 -24.66 -62.81 -29.65
N ASN A 2 -23.57 -62.97 -28.88
CA ASN A 2 -23.23 -62.21 -27.68
C ASN A 2 -22.90 -60.72 -27.93
N ARG A 3 -23.50 -59.82 -27.14
CA ARG A 3 -23.21 -58.37 -27.06
C ARG A 3 -21.92 -58.08 -26.25
N LEU A 4 -20.79 -58.70 -26.61
CA LEU A 4 -19.55 -58.58 -25.82
C LEU A 4 -18.31 -58.07 -26.58
N SER A 5 -18.41 -57.62 -27.83
CA SER A 5 -17.20 -57.32 -28.62
C SER A 5 -16.88 -55.84 -28.89
N PHE A 6 -17.47 -54.87 -28.18
CA PHE A 6 -17.11 -53.45 -28.35
C PHE A 6 -16.90 -52.65 -27.05
N ARG A 7 -16.92 -53.29 -25.87
CA ARG A 7 -16.69 -52.58 -24.59
C ARG A 7 -15.23 -52.52 -24.13
N ASN A 8 -14.32 -53.25 -24.78
CA ASN A 8 -12.92 -53.34 -24.31
C ASN A 8 -11.91 -52.41 -25.00
N LEU A 9 -12.32 -51.53 -25.92
CA LEU A 9 -11.40 -50.59 -26.57
C LEU A 9 -11.42 -49.15 -26.01
N ARG A 10 -12.28 -48.86 -25.01
CA ARG A 10 -12.42 -47.50 -24.44
C ARG A 10 -11.74 -47.30 -23.09
N ILE A 11 -11.31 -48.37 -22.41
CA ILE A 11 -10.87 -48.29 -21.01
C ILE A 11 -9.34 -48.24 -20.89
N ASP A 12 -8.61 -48.82 -21.84
CA ASP A 12 -7.14 -48.87 -21.77
C ASP A 12 -6.47 -47.57 -22.25
N ASN A 13 -7.11 -46.80 -23.13
CA ASN A 13 -6.62 -45.47 -23.53
C ASN A 13 -6.73 -44.44 -22.41
N PHE A 14 -7.75 -44.54 -21.55
CA PHE A 14 -7.87 -43.63 -20.40
C PHE A 14 -6.73 -43.86 -19.43
N LYS A 15 -6.38 -45.12 -19.15
CA LYS A 15 -5.23 -45.45 -18.31
C LYS A 15 -3.93 -44.97 -18.96
N LEU A 16 -3.69 -45.26 -20.24
CA LEU A 16 -2.46 -44.81 -20.92
C LEU A 16 -2.31 -43.29 -20.94
N ILE A 17 -3.39 -42.54 -21.17
CA ILE A 17 -3.42 -41.07 -21.13
C ILE A 17 -3.23 -40.56 -19.69
N THR A 18 -3.84 -41.20 -18.70
CA THR A 18 -3.67 -40.82 -17.29
C THR A 18 -2.23 -41.10 -16.82
N TRP A 19 -1.64 -42.22 -17.23
CA TRP A 19 -0.24 -42.55 -16.94
C TRP A 19 0.73 -41.62 -17.66
N LEU A 20 0.45 -41.22 -18.92
CA LEU A 20 1.24 -40.22 -19.66
C LEU A 20 1.13 -38.82 -19.03
N GLN A 21 -0.06 -38.42 -18.55
CA GLN A 21 -0.26 -37.17 -17.81
C GLN A 21 0.46 -37.17 -16.46
N ILE A 22 0.44 -38.30 -15.73
CA ILE A 22 1.21 -38.44 -14.48
C ILE A 22 2.72 -38.41 -14.78
N PHE A 23 3.18 -39.01 -15.88
CA PHE A 23 4.60 -38.95 -16.29
C PHE A 23 5.01 -37.53 -16.71
N ILE A 24 4.15 -36.79 -17.41
CA ILE A 24 4.42 -35.38 -17.77
C ILE A 24 4.41 -34.49 -16.51
N ILE A 25 3.51 -34.70 -15.55
CA ILE A 25 3.44 -33.94 -14.29
C ILE A 25 4.60 -34.31 -13.33
N ALA A 26 5.09 -35.55 -13.38
CA ALA A 26 6.21 -35.99 -12.54
C ALA A 26 7.59 -35.54 -13.06
N ILE A 27 7.72 -35.23 -14.36
CA ILE A 27 8.99 -34.81 -14.97
C ILE A 27 9.07 -33.29 -15.19
N THR A 28 7.94 -32.58 -15.12
CA THR A 28 7.89 -31.12 -15.23
C THR A 28 8.36 -30.29 -14.02
N PRO A 29 8.66 -30.82 -12.81
CA PRO A 29 9.32 -29.97 -11.81
C PRO A 29 10.78 -29.64 -12.16
N ASN A 30 11.40 -30.37 -13.10
CA ASN A 30 12.85 -30.29 -13.35
C ASN A 30 13.25 -29.69 -14.70
N PHE A 31 12.30 -29.20 -15.51
CA PHE A 31 12.61 -28.53 -16.79
C PHE A 31 11.83 -27.22 -17.00
N ILE A 32 11.59 -26.47 -15.93
CA ILE A 32 11.59 -25.02 -16.06
C ILE A 32 13.06 -24.64 -16.03
N PHE A 33 13.52 -24.01 -17.11
CA PHE A 33 14.82 -23.39 -17.18
C PHE A 33 15.15 -22.71 -15.85
N PHE A 34 16.07 -23.31 -15.08
CA PHE A 34 16.95 -22.52 -14.24
C PHE A 34 17.76 -21.64 -15.20
N GLN A 35 17.16 -20.54 -15.66
CA GLN A 35 17.92 -19.33 -15.55
C GLN A 35 18.02 -19.11 -14.03
N SER A 36 19.10 -19.60 -13.44
CA SER A 36 19.70 -18.87 -12.34
C SER A 36 20.11 -17.50 -12.92
N ALA A 37 19.13 -16.64 -13.18
CA ALA A 37 19.36 -15.23 -12.96
C ALA A 37 19.74 -15.18 -11.49
N ASN A 38 20.95 -14.69 -11.20
CA ASN A 38 21.40 -14.54 -9.82
C ASN A 38 20.29 -13.83 -9.06
N ALA A 39 19.60 -14.55 -8.18
CA ALA A 39 18.55 -13.98 -7.35
C ALA A 39 19.23 -12.92 -6.48
N THR A 40 19.01 -11.65 -6.80
CA THR A 40 19.61 -10.51 -6.10
C THR A 40 18.70 -10.13 -4.97
N THR A 41 18.99 -10.63 -3.77
CA THR A 41 18.44 -10.05 -2.55
C THR A 41 19.37 -8.94 -2.07
N VAL A 42 18.84 -7.92 -1.42
CA VAL A 42 19.66 -6.84 -0.83
C VAL A 42 20.76 -7.41 0.09
N ALA A 43 20.41 -8.43 0.88
CA ALA A 43 21.37 -9.14 1.73
C ALA A 43 22.36 -10.02 0.94
N GLY A 44 21.93 -10.64 -0.16
CA GLY A 44 22.80 -11.40 -1.07
C GLY A 44 23.87 -10.53 -1.71
N GLU A 45 23.56 -9.26 -1.95
CA GLU A 45 24.51 -8.23 -2.38
C GLU A 45 25.35 -7.66 -1.22
N GLY A 46 25.28 -8.24 -0.03
CA GLY A 46 26.09 -7.90 1.15
C GLY A 46 25.65 -6.63 1.89
N TRP A 47 24.50 -6.05 1.53
CA TRP A 47 23.95 -4.88 2.21
C TRP A 47 23.09 -5.30 3.41
N SER A 48 23.40 -4.75 4.57
CA SER A 48 22.50 -4.73 5.73
C SER A 48 21.72 -3.43 5.71
N VAL A 49 20.38 -3.51 5.63
CA VAL A 49 19.52 -2.33 5.44
C VAL A 49 18.61 -2.11 6.62
N THR A 50 18.49 -0.85 7.05
CA THR A 50 17.57 -0.41 8.10
C THR A 50 16.67 0.70 7.55
N LYS A 51 15.38 0.64 7.85
CA LYS A 51 14.44 1.71 7.53
C LYS A 51 14.76 2.94 8.37
N LYS A 52 15.02 4.06 7.71
CA LYS A 52 15.36 5.34 8.35
C LYS A 52 14.12 6.12 8.71
N LEU A 53 13.28 6.42 7.71
CA LEU A 53 12.07 7.21 7.86
C LEU A 53 11.10 6.98 6.69
N VAL A 54 9.85 7.38 6.90
CA VAL A 54 8.80 7.41 5.87
C VAL A 54 8.30 8.84 5.75
N GLN A 55 8.34 9.37 4.53
CA GLN A 55 7.85 10.71 4.21
C GLN A 55 6.99 10.62 2.93
N GLY A 56 5.74 11.07 3.03
CA GLY A 56 4.78 10.89 1.96
C GLY A 56 4.61 9.42 1.54
N ALA A 57 4.66 9.20 0.22
CA ALA A 57 4.66 7.87 -0.41
C ALA A 57 6.08 7.26 -0.56
N THR A 58 7.10 7.83 0.09
CA THR A 58 8.50 7.40 -0.06
C THR A 58 9.05 6.85 1.26
N THR A 59 9.68 5.68 1.18
CA THR A 59 10.44 5.10 2.30
C THR A 59 11.92 5.25 2.08
N PHE A 60 12.63 5.75 3.09
CA PHE A 60 14.06 5.94 3.05
C PHE A 60 14.75 4.86 3.89
N TYR A 61 15.83 4.33 3.34
CA TYR A 61 16.63 3.27 3.92
C TYR A 61 18.08 3.71 4.03
N ASP A 62 18.72 3.36 5.14
CA ASP A 62 20.17 3.42 5.28
C ASP A 62 20.72 1.98 5.16
N GLY A 63 21.77 1.81 4.36
CA GLY A 63 22.47 0.55 4.14
C GLY A 63 23.90 0.61 4.68
N ALA A 64 24.38 -0.53 5.18
CA ALA A 64 25.78 -0.74 5.53
C ALA A 64 26.31 -2.01 4.88
N LYS A 65 27.54 -1.98 4.36
CA LYS A 65 28.22 -3.13 3.76
C LYS A 65 29.71 -3.08 4.11
N ASN A 66 30.28 -4.24 4.43
CA ASN A 66 31.73 -4.36 4.59
C ASN A 66 32.38 -4.45 3.21
N VAL A 67 33.38 -3.60 2.97
CA VAL A 67 34.20 -3.62 1.75
C VAL A 67 35.66 -3.80 2.13
N VAL A 68 36.38 -4.59 1.33
CA VAL A 68 37.82 -4.80 1.50
C VAL A 68 38.55 -3.85 0.57
N LEU A 69 39.39 -2.97 1.13
CA LEU A 69 40.31 -2.14 0.37
C LEU A 69 41.72 -2.40 0.90
N ASN A 70 42.66 -2.74 0.01
CA ASN A 70 44.05 -3.02 0.38
C ASN A 70 44.22 -4.04 1.53
N GLY A 71 43.37 -5.07 1.57
CA GLY A 71 43.40 -6.12 2.60
C GLY A 71 42.83 -5.71 3.96
N LYS A 72 42.32 -4.48 4.11
CA LYS A 72 41.63 -4.00 5.32
C LYS A 72 40.12 -3.91 5.08
N ASN A 73 39.34 -4.24 6.11
CA ASN A 73 37.88 -4.13 6.10
C ASN A 73 37.45 -2.70 6.45
N TYR A 74 36.59 -2.11 5.62
CA TYR A 74 35.95 -0.82 5.85
C TYR A 74 34.43 -0.98 5.86
N ALA A 75 33.75 -0.24 6.74
CA ALA A 75 32.30 -0.14 6.73
C ALA A 75 31.90 0.97 5.75
N ALA A 76 31.29 0.59 4.63
CA ALA A 76 30.66 1.52 3.71
C ALA A 76 29.19 1.73 4.08
N THR A 77 28.70 2.95 3.93
CA THR A 77 27.29 3.30 4.11
C THR A 77 26.68 3.74 2.79
N GLY A 78 25.38 3.52 2.61
CA GLY A 78 24.61 3.99 1.46
C GLY A 78 23.20 4.38 1.88
N ALA A 79 22.49 5.09 1.02
CA ALA A 79 21.10 5.47 1.24
C ALA A 79 20.24 5.13 0.00
N ALA A 80 18.99 4.74 0.25
CA ALA A 80 18.01 4.49 -0.81
C ALA A 80 16.66 5.14 -0.47
N ALA A 81 15.97 5.63 -1.48
CA ALA A 81 14.64 6.20 -1.41
C ALA A 81 13.72 5.44 -2.37
N ILE A 82 12.70 4.78 -1.83
CA ILE A 82 11.80 3.92 -2.60
C ILE A 82 10.39 4.50 -2.55
N THR A 83 9.87 4.84 -3.73
CA THR A 83 8.49 5.27 -3.94
C THR A 83 7.78 4.22 -4.79
N PRO A 84 6.96 3.34 -4.19
CA PRO A 84 6.20 2.35 -4.93
C PRO A 84 5.25 3.00 -5.95
N THR A 85 5.08 2.34 -7.09
CA THR A 85 4.09 2.72 -8.11
C THR A 85 2.68 2.27 -7.71
N ALA A 86 1.65 2.87 -8.29
CA ALA A 86 0.26 2.46 -8.05
C ALA A 86 0.01 0.99 -8.43
N SER A 87 0.71 0.47 -9.45
CA SER A 87 0.65 -0.94 -9.83
C SER A 87 1.22 -1.85 -8.75
N GLN A 88 2.34 -1.47 -8.13
CA GLN A 88 2.91 -2.20 -7.00
C GLN A 88 1.99 -2.16 -5.77
N VAL A 89 1.43 -1.00 -5.44
CA VAL A 89 0.45 -0.87 -4.35
C VAL A 89 -0.79 -1.72 -4.63
N SER A 90 -1.29 -1.76 -5.87
CA SER A 90 -2.41 -2.61 -6.30
C SER A 90 -2.11 -4.10 -6.12
N LYS A 91 -0.91 -4.58 -6.49
CA LYS A 91 -0.46 -5.95 -6.20
C LYS A 91 -0.46 -6.25 -4.70
N MET A 92 -0.11 -5.28 -3.86
CA MET A 92 -0.18 -5.46 -2.40
C MET A 92 -1.62 -5.55 -1.89
N ILE A 93 -2.57 -4.84 -2.51
CA ILE A 93 -4.01 -4.97 -2.21
C ILE A 93 -4.47 -6.40 -2.48
N VAL A 94 -4.07 -7.00 -3.61
CA VAL A 94 -4.34 -8.42 -3.90
C VAL A 94 -3.78 -9.33 -2.80
N ARG A 95 -2.55 -9.06 -2.35
CA ARG A 95 -1.86 -9.86 -1.32
C ARG A 95 -2.48 -9.73 0.08
N THR A 96 -3.00 -8.57 0.45
CA THR A 96 -3.44 -8.27 1.83
C THR A 96 -4.95 -8.17 2.01
N GLY A 97 -5.70 -7.94 0.94
CA GLY A 97 -7.14 -7.71 1.00
C GLY A 97 -7.52 -6.37 1.64
N ALA A 98 -8.71 -6.31 2.26
CA ALA A 98 -9.28 -5.10 2.84
C ALA A 98 -8.73 -4.79 4.24
N VAL A 99 -7.43 -4.55 4.35
CA VAL A 99 -6.83 -4.02 5.58
C VAL A 99 -7.21 -2.54 5.79
N VAL A 100 -6.98 -1.98 6.98
CA VAL A 100 -7.45 -0.63 7.38
C VAL A 100 -7.18 0.45 6.33
N ALA A 101 -5.96 0.55 5.80
CA ALA A 101 -5.62 1.56 4.79
C ALA A 101 -6.43 1.38 3.49
N VAL A 102 -6.65 0.12 3.07
CA VAL A 102 -7.43 -0.23 1.88
C VAL A 102 -8.91 0.08 2.11
N ASP A 103 -9.47 -0.29 3.27
CA ASP A 103 -10.86 0.00 3.64
C ASP A 103 -11.14 1.50 3.69
N LEU A 104 -10.26 2.28 4.31
CA LEU A 104 -10.39 3.74 4.36
C LEU A 104 -10.34 4.37 2.97
N ALA A 105 -9.44 3.90 2.10
CA ALA A 105 -9.34 4.39 0.72
C ALA A 105 -10.59 4.04 -0.10
N ILE A 106 -11.11 2.82 0.03
CA ILE A 106 -12.37 2.40 -0.62
C ILE A 106 -13.51 3.31 -0.14
N LYS A 107 -13.70 3.45 1.18
CA LYS A 107 -14.77 4.29 1.75
C LYS A 107 -14.64 5.76 1.34
N ALA A 108 -13.43 6.27 1.15
CA ALA A 108 -13.23 7.62 0.64
C ALA A 108 -13.61 7.78 -0.84
N LEU A 109 -13.61 6.70 -1.63
CA LEU A 109 -13.97 6.70 -3.05
C LEU A 109 -15.46 6.43 -3.29
N ILE A 110 -16.06 5.50 -2.54
CA ILE A 110 -17.45 5.05 -2.77
C ILE A 110 -18.42 5.38 -1.62
N GLY A 111 -17.94 6.01 -0.55
CA GLY A 111 -18.69 6.23 0.68
C GLY A 111 -18.73 4.99 1.58
N SER A 112 -19.49 5.06 2.67
CA SER A 112 -19.63 3.98 3.66
C SER A 112 -20.61 2.88 3.23
N VAL A 113 -20.54 2.44 1.96
CA VAL A 113 -21.36 1.34 1.43
C VAL A 113 -20.67 0.00 1.64
N ASP A 114 -21.45 -1.06 1.78
CA ASP A 114 -20.92 -2.43 1.85
C ASP A 114 -20.26 -2.83 0.52
N TYR A 115 -19.14 -3.52 0.63
CA TYR A 115 -18.36 -3.97 -0.52
C TYR A 115 -17.74 -5.35 -0.28
N VAL A 116 -17.35 -6.00 -1.37
CA VAL A 116 -16.65 -7.28 -1.40
C VAL A 116 -15.39 -7.12 -2.24
N MET A 117 -14.26 -7.60 -1.72
CA MET A 117 -13.01 -7.68 -2.48
C MET A 117 -13.12 -8.81 -3.52
N ASP A 118 -12.75 -8.52 -4.77
CA ASP A 118 -12.62 -9.49 -5.85
C ASP A 118 -11.17 -9.53 -6.37
N PRO A 119 -10.27 -10.27 -5.68
CA PRO A 119 -8.86 -10.34 -6.05
C PRO A 119 -8.62 -10.99 -7.42
N ALA A 120 -9.54 -11.82 -7.90
CA ALA A 120 -9.41 -12.49 -9.20
C ALA A 120 -9.53 -11.51 -10.37
N ASN A 121 -10.31 -10.44 -10.20
CA ASN A 121 -10.49 -9.40 -11.21
C ASN A 121 -9.78 -8.07 -10.85
N ASN A 122 -9.02 -8.03 -9.74
CA ASN A 122 -8.36 -6.83 -9.20
C ASN A 122 -9.35 -5.69 -8.93
N GLU A 123 -10.51 -6.01 -8.37
CA GLU A 123 -11.61 -5.07 -8.21
C GLU A 123 -12.28 -5.18 -6.83
N VAL A 124 -13.02 -4.13 -6.50
CA VAL A 124 -13.98 -4.08 -5.40
C VAL A 124 -15.38 -4.09 -6.01
N ILE A 125 -16.22 -5.03 -5.59
CA ILE A 125 -17.62 -5.10 -5.98
C ILE A 125 -18.44 -4.44 -4.88
N TYR A 126 -19.26 -3.46 -5.24
CA TYR A 126 -20.13 -2.77 -4.30
C TYR A 126 -21.51 -2.56 -4.89
N LYS A 127 -22.51 -2.46 -4.02
CA LYS A 127 -23.88 -2.19 -4.42
C LYS A 127 -24.17 -0.72 -4.15
N VAL A 128 -24.50 0.02 -5.20
CA VAL A 128 -25.13 1.32 -5.02
C VAL A 128 -26.63 1.15 -5.04
N PRO A 129 -27.39 1.85 -4.19
CA PRO A 129 -28.83 1.99 -4.40
C PRO A 129 -29.06 2.45 -5.85
N GLY A 130 -29.88 1.72 -6.61
CA GLY A 130 -30.22 2.13 -7.98
C GLY A 130 -30.92 3.49 -7.99
N GLU A 131 -30.83 4.21 -9.11
CA GLU A 131 -31.61 5.44 -9.35
C GLU A 131 -33.10 5.11 -9.57
N ASN A 132 -33.78 4.68 -8.50
CA ASN A 132 -35.18 4.95 -8.12
C ASN A 132 -35.80 3.82 -7.28
N PRO A 133 -36.52 4.16 -6.20
CA PRO A 133 -36.22 5.22 -5.25
C PRO A 133 -35.86 4.63 -3.87
N ALA A 134 -35.23 5.46 -3.03
CA ALA A 134 -35.26 5.30 -1.57
C ALA A 134 -36.68 4.89 -1.15
N PRO A 135 -36.86 3.99 -0.15
CA PRO A 135 -38.12 3.33 0.19
C PRO A 135 -39.31 4.23 -0.14
N THR A 136 -39.90 4.07 -1.33
CA THR A 136 -40.71 5.16 -1.88
C THR A 136 -41.89 5.36 -0.97
N ASN A 137 -41.95 6.53 -0.34
CA ASN A 137 -43.13 6.94 0.41
C ASN A 137 -44.37 6.59 -0.41
N CYS A 138 -45.30 5.85 0.17
CA CYS A 138 -46.44 5.38 -0.59
C CYS A 138 -47.58 6.41 -0.54
N LYS A 139 -48.42 6.40 -1.57
CA LYS A 139 -49.60 7.25 -1.71
C LYS A 139 -50.59 6.99 -0.58
N LEU A 140 -51.35 8.02 -0.24
CA LEU A 140 -52.37 7.96 0.81
C LEU A 140 -53.51 6.98 0.54
N ASN A 141 -53.67 6.53 -0.71
CA ASN A 141 -54.64 5.49 -1.10
C ASN A 141 -54.08 4.06 -0.98
N TYR A 142 -52.88 3.90 -0.41
CA TYR A 142 -52.19 2.62 -0.22
C TYR A 142 -51.83 1.86 -1.51
N SER A 143 -52.03 2.46 -2.69
CA SER A 143 -51.92 1.76 -3.98
C SER A 143 -50.52 1.23 -4.28
N ASP A 144 -49.49 1.86 -3.73
CA ASP A 144 -48.06 1.55 -3.91
C ASP A 144 -47.34 1.27 -2.59
N CYS A 145 -48.06 1.05 -1.48
CA CYS A 145 -47.43 0.64 -0.22
C CYS A 145 -46.92 -0.81 -0.31
N PRO A 146 -45.68 -1.08 0.15
CA PRO A 146 -45.11 -2.43 0.12
C PRO A 146 -45.80 -3.33 1.15
N PRO A 147 -46.07 -4.60 0.83
CA PRO A 147 -46.75 -5.51 1.75
C PRO A 147 -45.87 -5.93 2.95
N THR A 148 -44.57 -5.66 2.93
CA THR A 148 -43.64 -6.01 4.01
C THR A 148 -43.62 -5.03 5.18
N ILE A 149 -44.25 -3.85 5.03
CA ILE A 149 -44.22 -2.78 6.04
C ILE A 149 -45.57 -2.69 6.75
N ASN A 150 -45.60 -2.95 8.06
CA ASN A 150 -46.84 -2.90 8.86
C ASN A 150 -47.29 -1.45 9.16
N ASN A 151 -46.36 -0.61 9.64
CA ASN A 151 -46.67 0.74 10.09
C ASN A 151 -46.14 1.78 9.09
N LEU A 152 -47.04 2.66 8.66
CA LEU A 152 -46.77 3.79 7.78
C LEU A 152 -46.93 5.08 8.56
N TRP A 153 -46.00 6.01 8.42
CA TRP A 153 -45.89 7.19 9.27
C TRP A 153 -46.21 8.45 8.48
N ARG A 154 -46.99 9.35 9.06
CA ARG A 154 -47.17 10.70 8.52
C ARG A 154 -47.74 11.66 9.55
N ASN A 155 -47.58 12.95 9.31
CA ASN A 155 -48.45 14.00 9.83
C ASN A 155 -49.58 14.24 8.84
N SER A 156 -50.82 13.94 9.24
CA SER A 156 -51.99 14.02 8.37
C SER A 156 -52.35 15.42 7.88
N GLY A 157 -51.85 16.47 8.53
CA GLY A 157 -52.11 17.86 8.14
C GLY A 157 -51.08 18.44 7.15
N LEU A 158 -49.88 17.87 7.07
CA LEU A 158 -48.76 18.44 6.31
C LEU A 158 -48.24 17.53 5.20
N GLN A 159 -48.45 16.22 5.30
CA GLN A 159 -47.80 15.25 4.43
C GLN A 159 -48.81 14.53 3.53
N ALA A 160 -48.57 14.63 2.22
CA ALA A 160 -49.39 14.02 1.18
C ALA A 160 -48.96 12.59 0.80
N THR A 161 -48.07 11.97 1.59
CA THR A 161 -47.60 10.59 1.41
C THR A 161 -47.36 9.93 2.77
N PHE A 162 -47.25 8.60 2.76
CA PHE A 162 -46.86 7.77 3.89
C PHE A 162 -45.37 7.46 3.84
N PHE A 163 -44.68 7.52 4.97
CA PHE A 163 -43.27 7.19 5.12
C PHE A 163 -43.14 5.84 5.82
N PHE A 164 -42.09 5.07 5.53
CA PHE A 164 -41.93 3.74 6.16
C PHE A 164 -41.29 3.81 7.55
N THR A 165 -40.71 4.96 7.92
CA THR A 165 -40.14 5.19 9.25
C THR A 165 -40.64 6.52 9.82
N PRO A 166 -40.74 6.65 11.16
CA PRO A 166 -41.10 7.92 11.78
C PRO A 166 -40.03 8.99 11.54
N GLN A 167 -38.76 8.60 11.45
CA GLN A 167 -37.64 9.50 11.14
C GLN A 167 -37.80 10.14 9.76
N ALA A 168 -38.08 9.34 8.73
CA ALA A 168 -38.27 9.86 7.38
C ALA A 168 -39.48 10.80 7.28
N ALA A 169 -40.55 10.53 8.06
CA ALA A 169 -41.67 11.45 8.19
C ALA A 169 -41.24 12.78 8.85
N CYS A 170 -40.46 12.74 9.92
CA CYS A 170 -39.93 13.94 10.58
C CYS A 170 -38.98 14.77 9.69
N ASP A 171 -38.09 14.11 8.94
CA ASP A 171 -37.17 14.77 8.01
C ASP A 171 -37.93 15.48 6.88
N ASN A 172 -39.00 14.84 6.38
CA ASN A 172 -39.87 15.47 5.40
C ASN A 172 -40.66 16.65 5.98
N ILE A 173 -41.10 16.60 7.24
CA ILE A 173 -41.72 17.76 7.90
C ILE A 173 -40.76 18.95 7.90
N ALA A 174 -39.50 18.74 8.26
CA ALA A 174 -38.48 19.79 8.22
C ALA A 174 -38.34 20.38 6.81
N THR A 175 -38.35 19.52 5.78
CA THR A 175 -38.30 19.93 4.37
C THR A 175 -39.52 20.77 3.96
N VAL A 176 -40.76 20.30 4.20
CA VAL A 176 -41.98 21.00 3.76
C VAL A 176 -42.21 22.30 4.53
N THR A 177 -41.74 22.38 5.77
CA THR A 177 -41.83 23.59 6.60
C THR A 177 -40.63 24.53 6.48
N LYS A 178 -39.62 24.16 5.68
CA LYS A 178 -38.36 24.92 5.51
C LYS A 178 -37.65 25.18 6.84
N THR A 179 -37.61 24.16 7.69
CA THR A 179 -36.97 24.17 9.00
C THR A 179 -35.92 23.07 9.08
N GLN A 180 -35.17 23.02 10.18
CA GLN A 180 -34.24 21.95 10.49
C GLN A 180 -34.82 21.04 11.55
N LEU A 181 -34.73 19.72 11.38
CA LEU A 181 -35.05 18.76 12.43
C LEU A 181 -33.93 18.77 13.47
N THR A 182 -34.29 18.99 14.73
CA THR A 182 -33.36 19.01 15.86
C THR A 182 -33.39 17.70 16.63
N SER A 183 -34.58 17.17 16.88
CA SER A 183 -34.74 15.89 17.59
C SER A 183 -36.10 15.24 17.29
N MET A 184 -36.18 13.94 17.56
CA MET A 184 -37.42 13.17 17.49
C MET A 184 -37.59 12.38 18.79
N VAL A 185 -38.77 12.47 19.40
CA VAL A 185 -39.08 11.78 20.66
C VAL A 185 -40.30 10.91 20.48
N GLN A 186 -40.20 9.63 20.86
CA GLN A 186 -41.35 8.73 20.89
C GLN A 186 -42.31 9.17 22.00
N GLN A 187 -43.58 9.44 21.66
CA GLN A 187 -44.59 9.76 22.66
C GLN A 187 -45.32 8.51 23.15
N ASN A 188 -45.61 7.60 22.24
CA ASN A 188 -46.21 6.29 22.51
C ASN A 188 -45.91 5.33 21.34
N ALA A 189 -46.53 4.15 21.34
CA ALA A 189 -46.29 3.13 20.31
C ALA A 189 -46.63 3.58 18.87
N THR A 190 -47.52 4.56 18.71
CA THR A 190 -48.03 4.98 17.40
C THR A 190 -47.74 6.43 17.06
N ASN A 191 -47.08 7.20 17.94
CA ASN A 191 -46.83 8.63 17.75
C ASN A 191 -45.39 9.00 18.11
N TYR A 192 -44.75 9.75 17.21
CA TYR A 192 -43.49 10.44 17.46
C TYR A 192 -43.68 11.94 17.33
N ARG A 193 -42.97 12.70 18.16
CA ARG A 193 -42.90 14.17 18.09
C ARG A 193 -41.58 14.56 17.45
N CYS A 194 -41.66 15.29 16.34
CA CYS A 194 -40.55 15.89 15.62
C CYS A 194 -40.36 17.32 16.15
N TYR A 195 -39.21 17.64 16.73
CA TYR A 195 -38.83 18.99 17.13
C TYR A 195 -38.00 19.64 16.04
N ILE A 196 -38.40 20.82 15.60
CA ILE A 196 -37.81 21.54 14.50
C ILE A 196 -37.48 22.98 14.88
N VAL A 197 -36.55 23.60 14.16
CA VAL A 197 -36.14 24.99 14.35
C VAL A 197 -36.10 25.70 13.00
N ASP A 198 -36.71 26.89 12.91
CA ASP A 198 -36.66 27.71 11.70
C ASP A 198 -35.32 28.46 11.55
N THR A 199 -35.12 29.14 10.42
CA THR A 199 -33.89 29.90 10.14
C THR A 199 -33.64 31.07 11.09
N LYS A 200 -34.65 31.45 11.90
CA LYS A 200 -34.58 32.51 12.92
C LYS A 200 -34.38 31.94 14.33
N GLY A 201 -34.23 30.63 14.48
CA GLY A 201 -34.06 29.97 15.78
C GLY A 201 -35.36 29.70 16.54
N VAL A 202 -36.53 29.90 15.93
CA VAL A 202 -37.83 29.63 16.56
C VAL A 202 -38.10 28.13 16.54
N SER A 203 -38.30 27.57 17.73
CA SER A 203 -38.61 26.14 17.90
C SER A 203 -40.10 25.85 17.71
N ASN A 204 -40.41 24.77 17.01
CA ASN A 204 -41.76 24.24 16.84
C ASN A 204 -41.75 22.71 16.91
N SER A 205 -42.92 22.07 17.01
CA SER A 205 -43.00 20.61 16.97
C SER A 205 -44.24 20.11 16.24
N TYR A 206 -44.08 18.97 15.57
CA TYR A 206 -45.17 18.27 14.89
C TYR A 206 -45.23 16.81 15.32
N VAL A 207 -46.41 16.23 15.29
CA VAL A 207 -46.61 14.80 15.57
C VAL A 207 -46.72 14.04 14.26
N VAL A 208 -45.97 12.96 14.13
CA VAL A 208 -46.17 11.93 13.09
C VAL A 208 -46.81 10.72 13.75
N SER A 209 -47.83 10.19 13.09
CA SER A 209 -48.63 9.06 13.58
C SER A 209 -48.50 7.86 12.65
N ALA A 210 -48.47 6.68 13.24
CA ALA A 210 -48.57 5.41 12.54
C ALA A 210 -49.98 5.19 12.01
N SER A 211 -50.06 4.68 10.79
CA SER A 211 -51.24 4.12 10.15
C SER A 211 -50.90 2.68 9.76
N ILE A 212 -51.81 1.75 10.06
CA ILE A 212 -51.63 0.35 9.67
C ILE A 212 -51.73 0.29 8.15
N ASN A 213 -50.77 -0.37 7.52
CA ASN A 213 -50.79 -0.64 6.09
C ASN A 213 -51.80 -1.76 5.80
N PRO A 214 -52.90 -1.49 5.07
CA PRO A 214 -53.90 -2.52 4.74
C PRO A 214 -53.34 -3.64 3.85
N LYS A 215 -52.19 -3.42 3.21
CA LYS A 215 -51.50 -4.41 2.38
C LYS A 215 -50.48 -5.24 3.15
N TYR A 216 -50.31 -5.00 4.46
CA TYR A 216 -49.32 -5.71 5.23
C TYR A 216 -49.59 -7.22 5.23
N ASP A 217 -48.61 -7.97 4.76
CA ASP A 217 -48.55 -9.42 4.82
C ASP A 217 -47.25 -9.80 5.54
N PRO A 218 -47.32 -10.40 6.74
CA PRO A 218 -46.14 -10.80 7.48
C PRO A 218 -45.30 -11.88 6.77
N ASN A 219 -45.85 -12.54 5.74
CA ASN A 219 -45.17 -13.52 4.91
C ASN A 219 -44.72 -12.96 3.55
N ALA A 220 -44.87 -11.66 3.31
CA ALA A 220 -44.46 -11.05 2.06
C ALA A 220 -42.95 -11.21 1.83
N PRO A 221 -42.52 -11.61 0.62
CA PRO A 221 -41.10 -11.61 0.28
C PRO A 221 -40.54 -10.18 0.38
N PRO A 222 -39.26 -10.00 0.78
CA PRO A 222 -38.61 -8.69 0.82
C PRO A 222 -38.77 -7.94 -0.50
N ALA A 223 -38.85 -6.61 -0.44
CA ALA A 223 -38.88 -5.80 -1.65
C ALA A 223 -37.68 -6.16 -2.56
N PRO A 224 -37.85 -6.19 -3.90
CA PRO A 224 -36.77 -6.50 -4.81
C PRO A 224 -35.58 -5.55 -4.56
N ASP A 225 -34.38 -6.13 -4.40
CA ASP A 225 -33.15 -5.35 -4.31
C ASP A 225 -32.93 -4.63 -5.66
N THR A 226 -33.17 -3.31 -5.68
CA THR A 226 -32.95 -2.45 -6.86
C THR A 226 -31.51 -1.94 -6.95
N SER A 227 -30.61 -2.42 -6.08
CA SER A 227 -29.21 -2.00 -6.12
C SER A 227 -28.56 -2.37 -7.44
N GLN A 228 -27.77 -1.44 -7.97
CA GLN A 228 -26.90 -1.69 -9.11
C GLN A 228 -25.55 -2.15 -8.58
N THR A 229 -25.07 -3.29 -9.08
CA THR A 229 -23.70 -3.73 -8.84
C THR A 229 -22.74 -2.84 -9.63
N LYS A 230 -21.81 -2.20 -8.92
CA LYS A 230 -20.71 -1.43 -9.49
C LYS A 230 -19.37 -2.06 -9.10
N ARG A 231 -18.34 -1.69 -9.87
CA ARG A 231 -16.97 -2.17 -9.73
C ARG A 231 -16.03 -0.98 -9.57
N LEU A 232 -15.02 -1.14 -8.72
CA LEU A 232 -13.95 -0.17 -8.51
C LEU A 232 -12.61 -0.92 -8.60
N GLY A 233 -11.75 -0.54 -9.55
CA GLY A 233 -10.45 -1.17 -9.72
C GLY A 233 -9.48 -0.92 -8.56
N TYR A 234 -8.62 -1.89 -8.26
CA TYR A 234 -7.56 -1.74 -7.26
C TYR A 234 -6.52 -0.69 -7.64
N ASP A 235 -6.41 -0.33 -8.92
CA ASP A 235 -5.60 0.79 -9.38
C ASP A 235 -6.12 2.14 -8.82
N ALA A 236 -7.44 2.36 -8.84
CA ALA A 236 -8.06 3.55 -8.27
C ALA A 236 -7.92 3.58 -6.74
N VAL A 237 -8.08 2.43 -6.08
CA VAL A 237 -7.85 2.29 -4.63
C VAL A 237 -6.38 2.55 -4.29
N ALA A 238 -5.45 1.98 -5.05
CA ALA A 238 -4.01 2.18 -4.88
C ALA A 238 -3.61 3.65 -5.06
N ALA A 239 -4.13 4.32 -6.11
CA ALA A 239 -3.91 5.74 -6.33
C ALA A 239 -4.43 6.58 -5.14
N ARG A 240 -5.57 6.20 -4.55
CA ARG A 240 -6.08 6.86 -3.36
C ARG A 240 -5.17 6.65 -2.14
N ILE A 241 -4.71 5.43 -1.89
CA ILE A 241 -3.77 5.13 -0.79
C ILE A 241 -2.47 5.94 -0.95
N MET A 242 -1.93 6.03 -2.17
CA MET A 242 -0.75 6.85 -2.45
C MET A 242 -1.02 8.35 -2.22
N SER A 243 -2.19 8.85 -2.62
CA SER A 243 -2.59 10.23 -2.34
C SER A 243 -2.72 10.50 -0.84
N ASP A 244 -3.26 9.55 -0.08
CA ASP A 244 -3.35 9.64 1.38
C ASP A 244 -1.96 9.61 2.02
N ALA A 245 -1.03 8.80 1.51
CA ALA A 245 0.36 8.81 1.95
C ALA A 245 1.05 10.16 1.69
N ILE A 246 0.89 10.74 0.48
CA ILE A 246 1.42 12.07 0.12
C ILE A 246 0.84 13.17 1.02
N ALA A 247 -0.43 13.04 1.41
CA ALA A 247 -1.08 13.93 2.37
C ALA A 247 -0.68 13.65 3.83
N GLU A 248 0.38 12.87 4.05
CA GLU A 248 0.96 12.51 5.35
C GLU A 248 -0.02 11.74 6.27
N LYS A 249 -1.04 11.07 5.72
CA LYS A 249 -1.97 10.27 6.52
C LYS A 249 -1.30 8.98 7.02
N PRO A 250 -1.37 8.66 8.32
CA PRO A 250 -0.62 7.54 8.90
C PRO A 250 -0.85 6.20 8.21
N GLU A 251 -2.10 5.85 7.90
CA GLU A 251 -2.48 4.57 7.33
C GLU A 251 -1.96 4.44 5.89
N GLY A 252 -2.06 5.50 5.09
CA GLY A 252 -1.53 5.55 3.74
C GLY A 252 -0.01 5.40 3.72
N LYS A 253 0.69 6.16 4.57
CA LYS A 253 2.17 6.09 4.70
C LYS A 253 2.64 4.70 5.10
N ALA A 254 2.02 4.13 6.14
CA ALA A 254 2.39 2.80 6.64
C ALA A 254 2.18 1.74 5.56
N TYR A 255 1.05 1.80 4.84
CA TYR A 255 0.74 0.84 3.80
C TYR A 255 1.73 0.94 2.62
N VAL A 256 1.95 2.14 2.07
CA VAL A 256 2.93 2.34 0.98
C VAL A 256 4.34 1.95 1.44
N SER A 257 4.72 2.23 2.68
CA SER A 257 6.00 1.81 3.22
C SER A 257 6.14 0.28 3.29
N SER A 258 5.08 -0.44 3.65
CA SER A 258 5.10 -1.91 3.62
C SER A 258 5.27 -2.48 2.21
N VAL A 259 4.80 -1.76 1.17
CA VAL A 259 5.05 -2.13 -0.22
C VAL A 259 6.53 -1.93 -0.56
N ALA A 260 7.12 -0.82 -0.13
CA ALA A 260 8.55 -0.58 -0.29
C ALA A 260 9.41 -1.64 0.44
N ASP A 261 8.98 -2.10 1.62
CA ASP A 261 9.68 -3.13 2.39
C ASP A 261 9.73 -4.48 1.65
N THR A 262 8.84 -4.72 0.69
CA THR A 262 8.86 -5.96 -0.09
C THR A 262 10.16 -6.14 -0.86
N ALA A 263 10.89 -5.07 -1.20
CA ALA A 263 12.22 -5.16 -1.81
C ALA A 263 13.28 -5.81 -0.89
N LEU A 264 13.01 -5.92 0.41
CA LEU A 264 13.87 -6.56 1.39
C LEU A 264 13.46 -8.02 1.67
N GLU A 265 12.41 -8.54 1.02
CA GLU A 265 11.99 -9.92 1.21
C GLU A 265 13.04 -10.89 0.62
N GLN A 266 13.35 -11.94 1.40
CA GLN A 266 14.32 -12.96 1.01
C GLN A 266 13.85 -13.80 -0.18
N ASP A 267 12.54 -13.99 -0.30
CA ASP A 267 11.91 -14.69 -1.40
C ASP A 267 11.55 -13.69 -2.51
N GLU A 268 12.27 -13.72 -3.62
CA GLU A 268 12.05 -12.84 -4.77
C GLU A 268 10.64 -12.93 -5.34
N GLN A 269 9.97 -14.09 -5.22
CA GLN A 269 8.59 -14.24 -5.72
C GLN A 269 7.58 -13.41 -4.92
N ARG A 270 7.95 -13.01 -3.71
CA ARG A 270 7.11 -12.19 -2.83
C ARG A 270 7.42 -10.70 -2.95
N GLN A 271 8.58 -10.35 -3.54
CA GLN A 271 8.97 -8.97 -3.82
C GLN A 271 7.99 -8.32 -4.79
N ILE A 272 7.32 -7.25 -4.35
CA ILE A 272 6.48 -6.41 -5.19
C ILE A 272 7.32 -5.28 -5.79
N VAL A 273 8.21 -4.72 -4.98
CA VAL A 273 9.28 -3.82 -5.43
C VAL A 273 10.55 -4.66 -5.62
N PRO A 274 11.23 -4.58 -6.77
CA PRO A 274 12.47 -5.31 -6.99
C PRO A 274 13.56 -4.91 -6.00
N ALA A 275 14.27 -5.88 -5.41
CA ALA A 275 15.43 -5.63 -4.56
C ALA A 275 16.52 -4.78 -5.25
N ASN A 276 16.66 -4.92 -6.57
CA ASN A 276 17.63 -4.18 -7.38
C ASN A 276 17.43 -2.66 -7.31
N ASP A 277 16.20 -2.16 -7.10
CA ASP A 277 15.93 -0.73 -6.94
C ASP A 277 16.65 -0.16 -5.70
N ILE A 278 16.70 -0.94 -4.61
CA ILE A 278 17.45 -0.58 -3.40
C ILE A 278 18.95 -0.73 -3.62
N VAL A 279 19.40 -1.87 -4.16
CA VAL A 279 20.83 -2.18 -4.36
C VAL A 279 21.51 -1.11 -5.23
N GLN A 280 20.89 -0.72 -6.35
CA GLN A 280 21.46 0.29 -7.24
C GLN A 280 21.61 1.64 -6.55
N GLN A 281 20.61 2.06 -5.78
CA GLN A 281 20.69 3.33 -5.03
C GLN A 281 21.76 3.28 -3.93
N LEU A 282 21.85 2.19 -3.17
CA LEU A 282 22.88 1.99 -2.14
C LEU A 282 24.29 2.02 -2.74
N ASN A 283 24.50 1.32 -3.87
CA ASN A 283 25.79 1.34 -4.56
C ASN A 283 26.11 2.73 -5.12
N SER A 284 25.12 3.44 -5.66
CA SER A 284 25.33 4.79 -6.23
C SER A 284 25.64 5.86 -5.17
N SER A 285 25.14 5.68 -3.94
CA SER A 285 25.33 6.58 -2.81
C SER A 285 26.40 6.08 -1.82
N GLN A 286 27.11 5.01 -2.18
CA GLN A 286 28.07 4.36 -1.31
C GLN A 286 29.19 5.33 -0.92
N ALA A 287 29.37 5.51 0.38
CA ALA A 287 30.44 6.31 0.97
C ALA A 287 31.20 5.47 1.99
N ILE A 288 32.53 5.65 2.01
CA ILE A 288 33.40 5.09 3.05
C ILE A 288 33.84 6.27 3.91
N PRO A 289 33.65 6.23 5.24
CA PRO A 289 34.11 7.29 6.13
C PRO A 289 35.61 7.55 5.93
N THR A 290 35.96 8.77 5.55
CA THR A 290 37.36 9.23 5.41
C THR A 290 37.89 9.91 6.68
N SER A 291 37.12 9.88 7.76
CA SER A 291 37.29 10.74 8.96
C SER A 291 38.42 10.35 9.90
N ASN A 292 39.26 9.38 9.54
CA ASN A 292 40.48 9.10 10.29
C ASN A 292 41.65 9.69 9.51
N THR A 293 42.50 10.47 10.16
CA THR A 293 43.81 10.86 9.63
C THR A 293 44.71 9.63 9.66
N ALA A 294 45.31 9.30 8.52
CA ALA A 294 46.39 8.31 8.49
C ALA A 294 47.70 9.03 8.85
N GLN A 295 48.42 8.56 9.86
CA GLN A 295 49.79 8.99 10.14
C GLN A 295 50.72 8.18 9.23
N GLY A 296 51.21 8.79 8.16
CA GLY A 296 52.31 8.25 7.38
C GLY A 296 53.64 8.70 7.99
N GLN A 297 54.48 7.75 8.41
CA GLN A 297 55.84 8.04 8.83
C GLN A 297 56.79 7.70 7.68
N ALA A 298 57.43 8.71 7.08
CA ALA A 298 58.47 8.49 6.09
C ALA A 298 59.75 8.05 6.83
N VAL A 299 60.14 6.79 6.69
CA VAL A 299 61.44 6.33 7.19
C VAL A 299 62.50 6.66 6.12
N PRO A 300 63.54 7.47 6.43
CA PRO A 300 64.62 7.69 5.48
C PRO A 300 65.32 6.36 5.20
N GLN A 301 65.37 5.92 3.95
CA GLN A 301 66.35 4.93 3.53
C GLN A 301 67.70 5.64 3.39
N THR A 302 68.49 5.69 4.47
CA THR A 302 69.93 5.91 4.37
C THR A 302 70.63 4.56 4.55
N ASN A 303 71.39 4.17 3.54
CA ASN A 303 72.30 3.02 3.64
C ASN A 303 73.28 3.25 4.81
N PRO A 304 73.35 2.38 5.83
CA PRO A 304 74.10 2.66 7.07
C PRO A 304 75.62 2.79 6.91
N ASP A 305 76.20 2.40 5.77
CA ASP A 305 77.64 2.21 5.58
C ASP A 305 78.33 3.21 4.63
N ASP A 306 77.67 4.32 4.25
CA ASP A 306 78.30 5.38 3.43
C ASP A 306 78.75 6.58 4.29
N PRO A 307 80.07 6.75 4.54
CA PRO A 307 80.60 7.85 5.35
C PRO A 307 80.58 9.22 4.65
N THR A 308 80.14 9.30 3.38
CA THR A 308 80.00 10.54 2.60
C THR A 308 78.56 11.02 2.42
N ALA A 309 77.56 10.27 2.91
CA ALA A 309 76.17 10.71 2.85
C ALA A 309 75.92 11.90 3.79
N PRO A 310 75.26 12.99 3.33
CA PRO A 310 74.83 14.08 4.22
C PRO A 310 73.97 13.50 5.35
N LYS A 311 74.25 13.87 6.61
CA LYS A 311 73.35 13.56 7.72
C LYS A 311 71.95 14.04 7.34
N PRO A 312 70.92 13.18 7.32
CA PRO A 312 69.58 13.63 6.99
C PRO A 312 69.18 14.74 7.97
N LEU A 313 68.69 15.86 7.45
CA LEU A 313 68.01 16.85 8.30
C LEU A 313 66.90 16.13 9.06
N PRO A 314 66.64 16.49 10.33
CA PRO A 314 65.54 15.89 11.08
C PRO A 314 64.23 16.44 10.50
N THR A 315 63.78 15.88 9.39
CA THR A 315 62.42 16.09 8.90
C THR A 315 61.54 15.03 9.53
N ASP A 316 61.27 15.19 10.82
CA ASP A 316 60.14 14.53 11.48
C ASP A 316 58.86 15.27 11.05
N ILE A 317 58.55 15.19 9.76
CA ILE A 317 57.35 15.80 9.20
C ILE A 317 56.25 14.76 9.32
N THR A 318 55.51 14.82 10.42
CA THR A 318 54.23 14.11 10.55
C THR A 318 53.23 14.82 9.63
N LEU A 319 53.00 14.27 8.43
CA LEU A 319 51.99 14.76 7.51
C LEU A 319 50.66 14.08 7.81
N ASN A 320 49.68 14.86 8.24
CA ASN A 320 48.30 14.38 8.38
C ASN A 320 47.65 14.36 7.01
N PHE A 321 47.58 13.19 6.39
CA PHE A 321 46.80 13.00 5.18
C PHE A 321 45.39 12.50 5.53
N PRO A 322 44.36 12.86 4.74
CA PRO A 322 43.12 12.12 4.75
C PRO A 322 43.41 10.64 4.45
N VAL A 323 42.66 9.69 5.02
CA VAL A 323 42.75 8.24 4.68
C VAL A 323 42.65 7.97 3.17
N PHE A 324 42.20 8.95 2.37
CA PHE A 324 42.42 9.02 0.93
C PHE A 324 43.81 8.57 0.46
N CYS A 325 44.85 9.01 1.15
CA CYS A 325 46.22 8.72 0.76
C CYS A 325 46.69 7.30 1.10
N GLU A 326 45.99 6.57 1.96
CA GLU A 326 46.22 5.13 2.15
C GLU A 326 45.62 4.29 1.01
N TRP A 327 44.56 4.77 0.35
CA TRP A 327 43.86 4.00 -0.68
C TRP A 327 44.22 4.40 -2.12
N ALA A 328 44.80 5.58 -2.35
CA ALA A 328 45.35 5.99 -3.65
C ALA A 328 46.77 6.60 -3.52
N PRO A 329 47.82 5.79 -3.27
CA PRO A 329 49.17 6.28 -2.96
C PRO A 329 49.76 7.15 -4.08
N THR A 330 49.52 6.78 -5.34
CA THR A 330 50.00 7.50 -6.54
C THR A 330 49.38 8.89 -6.69
N VAL A 331 48.09 9.05 -6.31
CA VAL A 331 47.39 10.34 -6.37
C VAL A 331 47.91 11.28 -5.28
N CYS A 332 48.26 10.75 -4.11
CA CYS A 332 48.85 11.55 -3.04
C CYS A 332 50.35 11.82 -3.22
N GLN A 333 51.11 10.92 -3.85
CA GLN A 333 52.47 11.23 -4.30
C GLN A 333 52.49 12.39 -5.31
N ALA A 334 51.52 12.45 -6.22
CA ALA A 334 51.37 13.57 -7.15
C ALA A 334 50.97 14.88 -6.45
N ALA A 335 50.11 14.82 -5.43
CA ALA A 335 49.76 15.98 -4.61
C ALA A 335 50.97 16.48 -3.78
N GLN A 336 51.78 15.57 -3.23
CA GLN A 336 53.01 15.91 -2.51
C GLN A 336 54.04 16.56 -3.44
N ALA A 337 54.23 16.02 -4.65
CA ALA A 337 55.09 16.62 -5.66
C ALA A 337 54.63 18.04 -6.05
N ALA A 338 53.33 18.31 -6.10
CA ALA A 338 52.78 19.65 -6.35
C ALA A 338 52.93 20.60 -5.15
N ILE A 339 52.90 20.09 -3.91
CA ILE A 339 53.13 20.85 -2.67
C ILE A 339 54.61 21.17 -2.48
N ASP A 340 55.52 20.29 -2.91
CA ASP A 340 56.97 20.48 -2.84
C ASP A 340 57.54 21.20 -4.08
N PHE A 341 56.79 21.29 -5.19
CA PHE A 341 57.17 22.04 -6.39
C PHE A 341 57.61 23.50 -6.12
N PRO A 342 56.93 24.29 -5.26
CA PRO A 342 57.35 25.66 -4.92
C PRO A 342 58.70 25.72 -4.19
N LYS A 343 59.11 24.63 -3.51
CA LYS A 343 60.41 24.57 -2.82
C LYS A 343 61.55 24.21 -3.77
N THR A 344 61.26 23.44 -4.82
CA THR A 344 62.27 23.03 -5.82
C THR A 344 62.56 24.08 -6.89
N VAL A 345 61.69 25.09 -7.04
CA VAL A 345 61.87 26.20 -8.00
C VAL A 345 62.29 27.53 -7.34
N ALA A 346 62.50 27.53 -6.02
CA ALA A 346 62.87 28.70 -5.23
C ALA A 346 64.36 28.76 -4.83
N ASP A 347 65.20 27.91 -5.42
CA ASP A 347 66.67 28.03 -5.39
C ASP A 347 67.22 28.33 -6.80
#